data_AF-K1Z417-F1
#
_entry.id   AF-K1Z417-F1
#
_cell.length_a   1.000
_cell.length_b   1.000
_cell.length_c   1.000
_cell.angle_alpha   90.00
_cell.angle_beta   90.00
_cell.angle_gamma   90.00
#
_symmetry.space_group_name_H-M   'P 1'
#
loop_
_entity.id
_entity.type
_entity.pdbx_description
1 polymer ?
#
loop_
_entity_poly.entity_id
_entity_poly.type
_entity_poly.pdbx_seq_one_letter_code
_entity_poly.pdbx_strand_id
1 'polypeptide(L)'
;MLTASVCTIGDEILIGQVVDTNSAYISKILNSIGIKVNLMLSLPDEEDEIVSNINLLLLRSDIVIVTGGLGPTKDDITKNALSLLSGSSKFVCNEDQLSIIRSICERRGIELSELNRNQSFVPENCKVLTNSMGTAPGLMIRKDNKLIFSLPGVPYEMANLMQKVTSEIICEKEINNIYHKSIITFGIPESELAKAISYWEDKLPEEVKLAYLPDPLTGVKLRLSKYGGNLRESEMTIKQLFRELKAILGSAVYGEDDDTLQSVLYNFLSSKSKTLSTAESCSGGKIASIITSVPGSSSYYLGGLVAYGYPAKTDFLGVDSSILSEFGAVSKECVIAMAQGSMR
;
A
#
# COMPACT_ATOMS: atom_id res chain seq x y z
N MET A 1 24.50 -0.53 2.60
CA MET A 1 23.02 -0.36 2.69
C MET A 1 22.45 -1.75 2.67
N LEU A 2 21.61 -2.10 3.64
CA LEU A 2 20.99 -3.43 3.73
C LEU A 2 20.06 -3.64 2.53
N THR A 3 20.18 -4.79 1.86
CA THR A 3 19.32 -5.13 0.73
C THR A 3 18.41 -6.31 1.02
N ALA A 4 17.25 -6.31 0.38
CA ALA A 4 16.26 -7.38 0.49
C ALA A 4 15.83 -7.87 -0.89
N SER A 5 15.50 -9.15 -0.96
CA SER A 5 14.76 -9.75 -2.06
C SER A 5 13.37 -10.16 -1.58
N VAL A 6 12.38 -10.05 -2.45
CA VAL A 6 11.02 -10.56 -2.19
C VAL A 6 10.71 -11.70 -3.15
N CYS A 7 10.07 -12.74 -2.62
CA CYS A 7 9.69 -13.92 -3.35
C CYS A 7 8.21 -14.23 -3.10
N THR A 8 7.41 -14.33 -4.16
CA THR A 8 6.04 -14.81 -4.09
C THR A 8 5.95 -16.24 -4.59
N ILE A 9 5.18 -17.06 -3.90
CA ILE A 9 4.95 -18.47 -4.25
C ILE A 9 3.46 -18.62 -4.49
N GLY A 10 3.10 -19.13 -5.67
CA GLY A 10 1.71 -19.32 -6.07
C GLY A 10 1.57 -19.43 -7.58
N ASP A 11 1.12 -20.58 -8.06
CA ASP A 11 0.83 -20.79 -9.49
C ASP A 11 -0.19 -19.78 -10.03
N GLU A 12 -1.13 -19.32 -9.21
CA GLU A 12 -2.13 -18.31 -9.55
C GLU A 12 -1.52 -16.95 -9.91
N ILE A 13 -0.33 -16.65 -9.38
CA ILE A 13 0.46 -15.46 -9.73
C ILE A 13 1.10 -15.66 -11.09
N LEU A 14 1.69 -16.84 -11.34
CA LEU A 14 2.38 -17.15 -12.59
C LEU A 14 1.45 -17.18 -13.81
N ILE A 15 0.23 -17.71 -13.64
CA ILE A 15 -0.79 -17.72 -14.70
C ILE A 15 -1.54 -16.38 -14.81
N GLY A 16 -1.22 -15.39 -13.98
CA GLY A 16 -1.80 -14.06 -14.01
C GLY A 16 -3.26 -13.98 -13.53
N GLN A 17 -3.73 -14.97 -12.76
CA GLN A 17 -5.07 -14.95 -12.18
C GLN A 17 -5.16 -13.96 -11.02
N VAL A 18 -4.07 -13.81 -10.26
CA VAL A 18 -3.96 -12.87 -9.14
C VAL A 18 -2.79 -11.92 -9.38
N VAL A 19 -3.00 -10.63 -9.14
CA VAL A 19 -1.94 -9.64 -9.18
C VAL A 19 -1.13 -9.71 -7.89
N ASP A 20 0.20 -9.78 -7.99
CA ASP A 20 1.11 -9.75 -6.84
C ASP A 20 1.12 -8.37 -6.17
N THR A 21 0.16 -8.17 -5.27
CA THR A 21 0.08 -6.99 -4.40
C THR A 21 0.93 -7.13 -3.14
N ASN A 22 1.33 -8.35 -2.78
CA ASN A 22 2.11 -8.63 -1.59
C ASN A 22 3.54 -8.11 -1.75
N SER A 23 4.20 -8.36 -2.87
CA SER A 23 5.54 -7.82 -3.15
C SER A 23 5.58 -6.30 -3.09
N ALA A 24 4.54 -5.65 -3.64
CA ALA A 24 4.42 -4.20 -3.60
C ALA A 24 4.31 -3.67 -2.16
N TYR A 25 3.47 -4.30 -1.32
CA TYR A 25 3.32 -3.92 0.08
C TYR A 25 4.58 -4.18 0.90
N ILE A 26 5.17 -5.37 0.79
CA ILE A 26 6.42 -5.74 1.48
C ILE A 26 7.52 -4.73 1.15
N SER A 27 7.69 -4.41 -0.14
CA SER A 27 8.67 -3.43 -0.58
C SER A 27 8.42 -2.03 -0.02
N LYS A 28 7.16 -1.58 0.01
CA LYS A 28 6.78 -0.31 0.64
C LYS A 28 7.22 -0.25 2.11
N ILE A 29 6.98 -1.30 2.87
CA ILE A 29 7.31 -1.37 4.30
C ILE A 29 8.83 -1.49 4.54
N LEU A 30 9.55 -2.28 3.74
CA LEU A 30 11.00 -2.37 3.85
C LEU A 30 11.67 -1.04 3.49
N ASN A 31 11.18 -0.36 2.46
CA ASN A 31 11.69 0.93 2.05
C ASN A 31 11.53 1.98 3.15
N SER A 32 10.39 1.99 3.86
CA SER A 32 10.13 2.97 4.93
C SER A 32 11.07 2.84 6.13
N ILE A 33 11.66 1.67 6.37
CA ILE A 33 12.63 1.45 7.44
C ILE A 33 14.09 1.54 6.98
N GLY A 34 14.34 1.79 5.70
CA GLY A 34 15.70 2.00 5.20
C GLY A 34 16.31 0.86 4.37
N ILE A 35 15.49 -0.12 3.98
CA ILE A 35 15.95 -1.33 3.29
C ILE A 35 15.57 -1.26 1.82
N LYS A 36 16.56 -1.44 0.94
CA LYS A 36 16.32 -1.44 -0.51
C LYS A 36 15.93 -2.84 -0.97
N VAL A 37 14.74 -2.98 -1.53
CA VAL A 37 14.41 -4.18 -2.30
C VAL A 37 15.10 -4.09 -3.67
N ASN A 38 15.97 -5.06 -3.99
CA ASN A 38 16.75 -5.08 -5.23
C ASN A 38 16.22 -6.10 -6.25
N LEU A 39 15.44 -7.08 -5.82
CA LEU A 39 14.95 -8.17 -6.64
C LEU A 39 13.59 -8.66 -6.13
N MET A 40 12.69 -8.95 -7.05
CA MET A 40 11.40 -9.60 -6.80
C MET A 40 11.28 -10.79 -7.76
N LEU A 41 10.88 -11.95 -7.25
CA LEU A 41 10.62 -13.16 -8.04
C LEU A 41 9.25 -13.75 -7.68
N SER A 42 8.58 -14.34 -8.66
CA SER A 42 7.40 -15.19 -8.45
C SER A 42 7.77 -16.60 -8.88
N LEU A 43 7.47 -17.59 -8.04
CA LEU A 43 7.85 -18.99 -8.19
C LEU A 43 6.61 -19.90 -8.18
N PRO A 44 6.70 -21.08 -8.82
CA PRO A 44 5.64 -22.09 -8.74
C PRO A 44 5.63 -22.74 -7.35
N ASP A 45 4.53 -23.45 -7.05
CA ASP A 45 4.41 -24.29 -5.86
C ASP A 45 5.21 -25.61 -6.01
N GLU A 46 6.54 -25.49 -6.22
CA GLU A 46 7.47 -26.63 -6.32
C GLU A 46 8.67 -26.51 -5.34
N GLU A 47 8.93 -27.55 -4.53
CA GLU A 47 9.88 -27.48 -3.41
C GLU A 47 11.31 -27.18 -3.88
N ASP A 48 11.75 -27.85 -4.95
CA ASP A 48 13.08 -27.68 -5.51
C ASP A 48 13.28 -26.27 -6.09
N GLU A 49 12.26 -25.72 -6.74
CA GLU A 49 12.27 -24.34 -7.26
C GLU A 49 12.34 -23.32 -6.11
N ILE A 50 11.56 -23.53 -5.04
CA ILE A 50 11.57 -22.66 -3.85
C ILE A 50 12.97 -22.68 -3.21
N VAL A 51 13.54 -23.86 -2.94
CA VAL A 51 14.83 -23.98 -2.27
C VAL A 51 15.96 -23.40 -3.12
N SER A 52 16.01 -23.74 -4.41
CA SER A 52 17.08 -23.28 -5.31
C SER A 52 17.06 -21.76 -5.49
N ASN A 53 15.88 -21.17 -5.71
CA ASN A 53 15.73 -19.73 -5.89
C ASN A 53 15.98 -18.96 -4.58
N ILE A 54 15.51 -19.44 -3.41
CA ILE A 54 15.84 -18.77 -2.14
C ILE A 54 17.36 -18.76 -1.90
N ASN A 55 18.07 -19.86 -2.17
CA ASN A 55 19.54 -19.86 -2.07
C ASN A 55 20.19 -18.86 -3.04
N LEU A 56 19.67 -18.72 -4.27
CA LEU A 56 20.15 -17.71 -5.22
C LEU A 56 19.87 -16.28 -4.72
N LEU A 57 18.69 -16.03 -4.16
CA LEU A 57 18.32 -14.73 -3.58
C LEU A 57 19.22 -14.37 -2.40
N LEU A 58 19.55 -15.35 -1.56
CA LEU A 58 20.51 -15.16 -0.47
C LEU A 58 21.88 -14.73 -0.98
N LEU A 59 22.34 -15.11 -2.17
CA LEU A 59 23.62 -14.63 -2.71
C LEU A 59 23.60 -13.12 -3.04
N ARG A 60 22.42 -12.53 -3.26
CA ARG A 60 22.25 -11.16 -3.74
C ARG A 60 21.72 -10.18 -2.70
N SER A 61 21.24 -10.69 -1.56
CA SER A 61 20.56 -9.90 -0.54
C SER A 61 20.86 -10.37 0.88
N ASP A 62 20.82 -9.43 1.82
CA ASP A 62 20.97 -9.72 3.25
C ASP A 62 19.70 -10.30 3.87
N ILE A 63 18.55 -9.99 3.24
CA ILE A 63 17.22 -10.41 3.68
C ILE A 63 16.47 -11.01 2.48
N VAL A 64 15.76 -12.11 2.71
CA VAL A 64 14.81 -12.68 1.75
C VAL A 64 13.46 -12.78 2.43
N ILE A 65 12.42 -12.18 1.85
CA ILE A 65 11.03 -12.32 2.32
C ILE A 65 10.26 -13.15 1.32
N VAL A 66 9.69 -14.25 1.78
CA VAL A 66 8.87 -15.18 1.02
C VAL A 66 7.41 -15.01 1.47
N THR A 67 6.47 -15.07 0.54
CA THR A 67 5.03 -15.06 0.87
C THR A 67 4.25 -16.02 -0.02
N GLY A 68 3.33 -16.77 0.58
CA GLY A 68 2.61 -17.87 -0.10
C GLY A 68 3.00 -19.25 0.43
N GLY A 69 2.17 -20.27 0.12
CA GLY A 69 2.45 -21.69 0.40
C GLY A 69 2.60 -22.12 1.87
N LEU A 70 2.00 -21.37 2.82
CA LEU A 70 2.02 -21.67 4.29
C LEU A 70 0.68 -22.18 4.85
N GLY A 71 -0.31 -22.39 3.98
CA GLY A 71 -1.63 -22.88 4.35
C GLY A 71 -1.63 -24.36 4.82
N PRO A 72 -2.83 -24.92 5.04
CA PRO A 72 -3.00 -26.29 5.53
C PRO A 72 -3.09 -27.33 4.41
N THR A 73 -3.01 -26.94 3.14
CA THR A 73 -3.26 -27.84 2.00
C THR A 73 -2.01 -28.65 1.67
N LYS A 74 -2.15 -29.64 0.77
CA LYS A 74 -1.01 -30.44 0.30
C LYS A 74 -0.07 -29.65 -0.60
N ASP A 75 -0.59 -28.58 -1.21
CA ASP A 75 0.14 -27.71 -2.12
C ASP A 75 0.99 -26.67 -1.34
N ASP A 76 0.73 -26.52 -0.03
CA ASP A 76 1.48 -25.64 0.87
C ASP A 76 2.84 -26.25 1.30
N ILE A 77 3.73 -26.42 0.32
CA ILE A 77 5.04 -27.06 0.47
C ILE A 77 6.14 -26.10 0.95
N THR A 78 5.86 -24.79 1.05
CA THR A 78 6.87 -23.79 1.44
C THR A 78 7.45 -24.11 2.82
N LYS A 79 6.64 -24.67 3.73
CA LYS A 79 7.12 -25.05 5.07
C LYS A 79 8.19 -26.16 5.03
N ASN A 80 8.08 -27.09 4.08
CA ASN A 80 9.05 -28.17 3.91
C ASN A 80 10.35 -27.63 3.31
N ALA A 81 10.26 -26.79 2.27
CA ALA A 81 11.40 -26.06 1.71
C ALA A 81 12.17 -25.26 2.79
N LEU A 82 11.45 -24.58 3.68
CA LEU A 82 12.03 -23.82 4.80
C LEU A 82 12.68 -24.74 5.87
N SER A 83 12.16 -25.96 6.07
CA SER A 83 12.81 -26.95 6.93
C SER A 83 14.20 -27.31 6.40
N LEU A 84 14.32 -27.53 5.08
CA LEU A 84 15.60 -27.79 4.42
C LEU A 84 16.55 -26.60 4.54
N LEU A 85 16.04 -25.39 4.29
CA LEU A 85 16.83 -24.16 4.37
C LEU A 85 17.31 -23.83 5.79
N SER A 86 16.53 -24.17 6.82
CA SER A 86 16.90 -23.98 8.22
C SER A 86 17.80 -25.08 8.79
N GLY A 87 18.02 -26.17 8.03
CA GLY A 87 18.71 -27.36 8.54
C GLY A 87 17.97 -28.03 9.71
N SER A 88 16.65 -27.88 9.78
CA SER A 88 15.83 -28.50 10.83
C SER A 88 15.68 -29.99 10.58
N SER A 89 15.78 -30.80 11.64
CA SER A 89 15.60 -32.26 11.55
C SER A 89 14.17 -32.73 11.80
N LYS A 90 13.35 -31.86 12.40
CA LYS A 90 11.96 -32.14 12.76
C LYS A 90 11.11 -30.86 12.82
N PHE A 91 9.79 -31.08 12.83
CA PHE A 91 8.79 -30.07 13.12
C PHE A 91 8.40 -30.13 14.60
N VAL A 92 8.21 -28.97 15.21
CA VAL A 92 7.78 -28.79 16.59
C VAL A 92 6.48 -27.99 16.63
N CYS A 93 5.59 -28.34 17.56
CA CYS A 93 4.35 -27.59 17.77
C CYS A 93 4.67 -26.26 18.45
N ASN A 94 4.24 -25.15 17.84
CA ASN A 94 4.21 -23.85 18.49
C ASN A 94 2.87 -23.68 19.24
N GLU A 95 2.92 -23.79 20.56
CA GLU A 95 1.72 -23.75 21.42
C GLU A 95 0.99 -22.39 21.38
N ASP A 96 1.72 -21.28 21.21
CA ASP A 96 1.13 -19.95 21.10
C ASP A 96 0.27 -19.83 19.84
N GLN A 97 0.81 -20.26 18.70
CA GLN A 97 0.06 -20.29 17.44
C GLN A 97 -1.09 -21.29 17.50
N LEU A 98 -0.90 -22.46 18.11
CA LEU A 98 -1.98 -23.44 18.29
C LEU A 98 -3.15 -22.85 19.09
N SER A 99 -2.85 -22.07 20.13
CA SER A 99 -3.85 -21.38 20.94
C SER A 99 -4.63 -20.34 20.12
N ILE A 100 -3.94 -19.61 19.23
CA ILE A 100 -4.58 -18.67 18.31
C ILE A 100 -5.49 -19.39 17.31
N ILE A 101 -5.00 -20.49 16.70
CA ILE A 101 -5.78 -21.31 15.76
C ILE A 101 -7.05 -21.80 16.44
N ARG A 102 -6.95 -22.33 17.67
CA ARG A 102 -8.10 -22.77 18.46
C ARG A 102 -9.11 -21.64 18.65
N SER A 103 -8.66 -20.46 19.06
CA SER A 103 -9.54 -19.29 19.23
C SER A 103 -10.21 -18.83 17.93
N ILE A 104 -9.51 -18.93 16.78
CA ILE A 104 -10.09 -18.63 15.47
C ILE A 104 -11.18 -19.65 15.11
N CYS A 105 -10.92 -20.94 15.30
CA CYS A 105 -11.88 -22.02 15.06
C CYS A 105 -13.12 -21.85 15.95
N GLU A 106 -12.94 -21.63 17.25
CA GLU A 106 -14.02 -21.43 18.23
C GLU A 106 -14.90 -20.22 17.86
N ARG A 107 -14.32 -19.07 17.53
CA ARG A 107 -15.07 -17.87 17.12
C ARG A 107 -15.87 -18.07 15.84
N ARG A 108 -15.43 -18.98 14.97
CA ARG A 108 -16.11 -19.32 13.71
C ARG A 108 -17.09 -20.48 13.85
N GLY A 109 -17.19 -21.10 15.04
CA GLY A 109 -18.02 -22.29 15.26
C GLY A 109 -17.52 -23.53 14.50
N ILE A 110 -16.22 -23.59 14.20
CA ILE A 110 -15.59 -24.69 13.45
C ILE A 110 -14.83 -25.58 14.43
N GLU A 111 -14.96 -26.90 14.29
CA GLU A 111 -14.18 -27.86 15.06
C GLU A 111 -12.69 -27.81 14.66
N LEU A 112 -11.79 -27.92 15.64
CA LEU A 112 -10.35 -27.90 15.40
C LEU A 112 -9.89 -29.20 14.74
N SER A 113 -9.75 -29.18 13.41
CA SER A 113 -9.25 -30.32 12.65
C SER A 113 -7.74 -30.53 12.80
N GLU A 114 -7.26 -31.73 12.46
CA GLU A 114 -5.82 -32.02 12.40
C GLU A 114 -5.10 -31.18 11.34
N LEU A 115 -5.76 -30.87 10.21
CA LEU A 115 -5.22 -29.96 9.20
C LEU A 115 -4.95 -28.56 9.75
N ASN A 116 -5.88 -28.02 10.55
CA ASN A 116 -5.67 -26.74 11.22
C ASN A 116 -4.55 -26.82 12.26
N ARG A 117 -4.52 -27.90 13.05
CA ARG A 117 -3.49 -28.13 14.04
C ARG A 117 -2.09 -28.21 13.39
N ASN A 118 -1.96 -28.86 12.23
CA ASN A 118 -0.70 -29.00 11.51
C ASN A 118 -0.10 -27.66 11.06
N GLN A 119 -0.88 -26.58 11.02
CA GLN A 119 -0.35 -25.24 10.76
C GLN A 119 0.51 -24.69 11.91
N SER A 120 0.31 -25.14 13.16
CA SER A 120 1.17 -24.76 14.30
C SER A 120 2.47 -25.55 14.37
N PHE A 121 2.62 -26.63 13.60
CA PHE A 121 3.87 -27.37 13.52
C PHE A 121 4.82 -26.66 12.56
N VAL A 122 6.00 -26.29 13.05
CA VAL A 122 6.98 -25.45 12.35
C VAL A 122 8.38 -26.05 12.47
N PRO A 123 9.33 -25.75 11.57
CA PRO A 123 10.71 -26.23 11.70
C PRO A 123 11.31 -25.83 13.05
N GLU A 124 12.08 -26.72 13.70
CA GLU A 124 12.66 -26.42 15.02
C GLU A 124 13.67 -25.26 15.02
N ASN A 125 14.41 -25.08 13.91
CA ASN A 125 15.42 -24.04 13.76
C ASN A 125 14.84 -22.77 13.12
N CYS A 126 13.68 -22.33 13.58
CA CYS A 126 13.09 -21.05 13.19
C CYS A 126 12.52 -20.29 14.39
N LYS A 127 12.43 -18.97 14.26
CA LYS A 127 11.65 -18.12 15.15
C LYS A 127 10.26 -17.96 14.57
N VAL A 128 9.24 -18.22 15.39
CA VAL A 128 7.83 -18.11 14.99
C VAL A 128 7.34 -16.67 15.17
N LEU A 129 6.74 -16.12 14.13
CA LEU A 129 6.01 -14.86 14.13
C LEU A 129 4.51 -15.18 14.19
N THR A 130 3.96 -15.18 15.41
CA THR A 130 2.55 -15.56 15.63
C THR A 130 1.59 -14.72 14.78
N ASN A 131 0.61 -15.36 14.15
CA ASN A 131 -0.36 -14.71 13.29
C ASN A 131 -1.72 -14.64 14.00
N SER A 132 -2.09 -13.46 14.47
CA SER A 132 -3.38 -13.21 15.14
C SER A 132 -4.55 -13.05 14.16
N MET A 133 -4.27 -12.87 12.87
CA MET A 133 -5.26 -12.60 11.82
C MET A 133 -5.60 -13.85 10.99
N GLY A 134 -4.88 -14.95 11.17
CA GLY A 134 -5.11 -16.21 10.48
C GLY A 134 -4.42 -17.39 11.16
N THR A 135 -4.46 -18.55 10.50
CA THR A 135 -4.00 -19.81 11.11
C THR A 135 -2.54 -20.14 10.82
N ALA A 136 -2.00 -19.69 9.68
CA ALA A 136 -0.61 -19.90 9.31
C ALA A 136 0.31 -18.87 9.99
N PRO A 137 1.28 -19.27 10.82
CA PRO A 137 2.25 -18.33 11.39
C PRO A 137 3.24 -17.84 10.33
N GLY A 138 3.83 -16.66 10.55
CA GLY A 138 5.06 -16.29 9.87
C GLY A 138 6.26 -16.99 10.49
N LEU A 139 7.32 -17.20 9.71
CA LEU A 139 8.55 -17.84 10.16
C LEU A 139 9.76 -16.95 9.86
N MET A 140 10.77 -17.02 10.72
CA MET A 140 12.06 -16.36 10.55
C MET A 140 13.20 -17.37 10.73
N ILE A 141 14.10 -17.43 9.75
CA ILE A 141 15.28 -18.32 9.75
C ILE A 141 16.53 -17.46 9.61
N ARG A 142 17.58 -17.84 10.35
CA ARG A 142 18.91 -17.25 10.25
C ARG A 142 19.83 -18.21 9.53
N LYS A 143 20.47 -17.76 8.46
CA LYS A 143 21.42 -18.56 7.67
C LYS A 143 22.55 -17.67 7.19
N ASP A 144 23.80 -18.02 7.51
CA ASP A 144 25.00 -17.31 7.05
C ASP A 144 24.96 -15.78 7.27
N ASN A 145 24.53 -15.35 8.47
CA ASN A 145 24.31 -13.94 8.83
C ASN A 145 23.27 -13.21 7.94
N LYS A 146 22.37 -13.95 7.30
CA LYS A 146 21.23 -13.45 6.52
C LYS A 146 19.93 -13.89 7.15
N LEU A 147 18.87 -13.15 6.83
CA LEU A 147 17.53 -13.39 7.37
C LEU A 147 16.60 -13.87 6.26
N ILE A 148 15.91 -14.97 6.50
CA ILE A 148 14.79 -15.43 5.66
C ILE A 148 13.52 -15.27 6.46
N PHE A 149 12.52 -14.61 5.89
CA PHE A 149 11.16 -14.56 6.42
C PHE A 149 10.22 -15.31 5.50
N SER A 150 9.24 -16.00 6.06
CA SER A 150 8.13 -16.58 5.32
C SER A 150 6.81 -16.13 5.91
N LEU A 151 5.93 -15.61 5.06
CA LEU A 151 4.66 -14.99 5.43
C LEU A 151 3.50 -15.68 4.71
N PRO A 152 2.28 -15.67 5.28
CA PRO A 152 1.08 -16.18 4.61
C PRO A 152 0.81 -15.46 3.28
N GLY A 153 0.25 -16.15 2.29
CA GLY A 153 -0.12 -15.54 1.00
C GLY A 153 -1.28 -14.55 1.08
N VAL A 154 -2.11 -14.64 2.13
CA VAL A 154 -3.28 -13.79 2.31
C VAL A 154 -2.85 -12.34 2.63
N PRO A 155 -3.21 -11.33 1.81
CA PRO A 155 -2.60 -10.00 1.91
C PRO A 155 -2.73 -9.30 3.27
N TYR A 156 -3.89 -9.40 3.92
CA TYR A 156 -4.10 -8.75 5.22
C TYR A 156 -3.35 -9.45 6.37
N GLU A 157 -3.13 -10.76 6.28
CA GLU A 157 -2.34 -11.52 7.26
C GLU A 157 -0.86 -11.19 7.12
N MET A 158 -0.35 -11.20 5.88
CA MET A 158 1.00 -10.79 5.53
C MET A 158 1.29 -9.37 6.00
N ALA A 159 0.39 -8.42 5.68
CA ALA A 159 0.54 -7.03 6.06
C ALA A 159 0.62 -6.84 7.59
N ASN A 160 -0.18 -7.59 8.35
CA ASN A 160 -0.13 -7.56 9.81
C ASN A 160 1.20 -8.10 10.37
N LEU A 161 1.73 -9.18 9.77
CA LEU A 161 3.01 -9.76 10.20
C LEU A 161 4.23 -8.91 9.84
N MET A 162 4.14 -8.03 8.84
CA MET A 162 5.26 -7.16 8.44
C MET A 162 5.77 -6.27 9.58
N GLN A 163 4.92 -5.87 10.53
CA GLN A 163 5.37 -5.12 11.72
C GLN A 163 6.33 -5.94 12.60
N LYS A 164 6.10 -7.25 12.72
CA LYS A 164 7.01 -8.15 13.44
C LYS A 164 8.29 -8.33 12.65
N VAL A 165 8.19 -8.55 11.33
CA VAL A 165 9.36 -8.67 10.44
C VAL A 165 10.28 -7.46 10.55
N THR A 166 9.76 -6.23 10.44
CA THR A 166 10.58 -5.02 10.56
C THR A 166 11.23 -4.90 11.93
N SER A 167 10.51 -5.23 13.00
CA SER A 167 11.05 -5.23 14.37
C SER A 167 12.22 -6.20 14.52
N GLU A 168 12.10 -7.41 13.98
CA GLU A 168 13.19 -8.41 14.00
C GLU A 168 14.41 -7.94 13.20
N ILE A 169 14.20 -7.33 12.02
CA ILE A 169 15.30 -6.81 11.21
C ILE A 169 16.03 -5.68 11.95
N ILE A 170 15.29 -4.73 12.53
CA ILE A 170 15.87 -3.61 13.30
C ILE A 170 16.67 -4.12 14.51
N CYS A 171 16.24 -5.23 15.11
CA CYS A 171 16.94 -5.83 16.24
C CYS A 171 18.26 -6.51 15.84
N GLU A 172 18.35 -7.07 14.63
CA GLU A 172 19.50 -7.91 14.21
C GLU A 172 20.43 -7.24 13.20
N LYS A 173 20.00 -6.16 12.57
CA LYS A 173 20.73 -5.50 11.51
C LYS A 173 20.82 -4.01 11.78
N GLU A 174 21.99 -3.45 11.54
CA GLU A 174 22.16 -2.01 11.51
C GLU A 174 21.52 -1.49 10.22
N ILE A 175 20.50 -0.65 10.35
CA ILE A 175 19.80 -0.08 9.21
C ILE A 175 20.25 1.36 9.02
N ASN A 176 20.62 1.68 7.78
CA ASN A 176 20.87 3.06 7.39
C ASN A 176 19.53 3.79 7.37
N ASN A 177 19.44 4.91 8.10
CA ASN A 177 18.24 5.74 8.07
C ASN A 177 17.93 6.17 6.64
N ILE A 178 16.66 6.06 6.25
CA ILE A 178 16.14 6.74 5.06
C ILE A 178 14.97 7.59 5.51
N TYR A 179 14.92 8.82 5.01
CA TYR A 179 13.78 9.69 5.21
C TYR A 179 13.10 9.97 3.86
N HIS A 180 11.83 9.61 3.79
CA HIS A 180 10.98 9.85 2.62
C HIS A 180 9.92 10.88 2.97
N LYS A 181 9.65 11.77 2.02
CA LYS A 181 8.52 12.69 2.10
C LYS A 181 8.08 13.02 0.67
N SER A 182 6.78 13.20 0.47
CA SER A 182 6.22 13.46 -0.85
C SER A 182 5.32 14.69 -0.85
N ILE A 183 5.23 15.36 -2.00
CA ILE A 183 4.16 16.28 -2.32
C ILE A 183 3.37 15.74 -3.51
N ILE A 184 2.11 16.13 -3.62
CA ILE A 184 1.22 15.67 -4.67
C ILE A 184 0.74 16.88 -5.47
N THR A 185 0.92 16.80 -6.78
CA THR A 185 0.54 17.85 -7.72
C THR A 185 -0.65 17.42 -8.56
N PHE A 186 -1.47 18.37 -8.99
CA PHE A 186 -2.57 18.12 -9.92
C PHE A 186 -2.64 19.22 -10.99
N GLY A 187 -3.13 18.86 -12.18
CA GLY A 187 -3.34 19.82 -13.29
C GLY A 187 -2.09 20.19 -14.10
N ILE A 188 -0.93 19.60 -13.79
CA ILE A 188 0.31 19.78 -14.57
C ILE A 188 0.75 18.41 -15.12
N PRO A 189 0.93 18.25 -16.44
CA PRO A 189 1.51 17.04 -17.03
C PRO A 189 2.95 16.81 -16.56
N GLU A 190 3.36 15.54 -16.47
CA GLU A 190 4.70 15.16 -15.98
C GLU A 190 5.84 15.86 -16.72
N SER A 191 5.77 15.95 -18.06
CA SER A 191 6.80 16.61 -18.86
C SER A 191 6.94 18.10 -18.57
N GLU A 192 5.84 18.79 -18.30
CA GLU A 192 5.85 20.21 -17.93
C GLU A 192 6.30 20.41 -16.48
N LEU A 193 5.93 19.48 -15.60
CA LEU A 193 6.40 19.46 -14.22
C LEU A 193 7.93 19.31 -14.16
N ALA A 194 8.49 18.34 -14.88
CA ALA A 194 9.93 18.12 -14.96
C ALA A 194 10.68 19.34 -15.52
N LYS A 195 10.15 19.99 -16.56
CA LYS A 195 10.71 21.24 -17.07
C LYS A 195 10.71 22.35 -16.03
N ALA A 196 9.58 22.53 -15.33
CA ALA A 196 9.40 23.59 -14.35
C ALA A 196 10.37 23.47 -13.17
N ILE A 197 10.75 22.25 -12.78
CA ILE A 197 11.60 22.00 -11.61
C ILE A 197 13.04 21.61 -11.96
N SER A 198 13.38 21.46 -13.24
CA SER A 198 14.71 21.04 -13.73
C SER A 198 15.89 21.73 -13.04
N TYR A 199 15.91 23.07 -13.01
CA TYR A 199 17.00 23.82 -12.37
C TYR A 199 17.12 23.58 -10.86
N TRP A 200 15.99 23.29 -10.20
CA TRP A 200 15.98 22.94 -8.78
C TRP A 200 16.42 21.49 -8.58
N GLU A 201 16.00 20.58 -9.46
CA GLU A 201 16.37 19.17 -9.44
C GLU A 201 17.89 18.97 -9.65
N ASP A 202 18.50 19.75 -10.56
CA ASP A 202 19.95 19.74 -10.82
C ASP A 202 20.79 20.14 -9.58
N LYS A 203 20.18 20.81 -8.60
CA LYS A 203 20.83 21.26 -7.36
C LYS A 203 20.61 20.34 -6.17
N LEU A 204 19.92 19.22 -6.35
CA LEU A 204 19.70 18.29 -5.25
C LEU A 204 21.03 17.73 -4.72
N PRO A 205 21.21 17.63 -3.40
CA PRO A 205 22.37 16.95 -2.81
C PRO A 205 22.49 15.51 -3.32
N GLU A 206 23.70 14.98 -3.43
CA GLU A 206 23.92 13.62 -3.98
C GLU A 206 23.16 12.53 -3.19
N GLU A 207 23.05 12.72 -1.88
CA GLU A 207 22.33 11.85 -0.95
C GLU A 207 20.79 11.95 -1.04
N VAL A 208 20.25 12.90 -1.81
CA VAL A 208 18.81 13.07 -2.03
C VAL A 208 18.44 12.63 -3.45
N LYS A 209 17.42 11.77 -3.56
CA LYS A 209 16.85 11.34 -4.84
C LYS A 209 15.41 11.80 -4.98
N LEU A 210 15.08 12.37 -6.13
CA LEU A 210 13.72 12.67 -6.56
C LEU A 210 13.16 11.49 -7.37
N ALA A 211 11.89 11.16 -7.15
CA ALA A 211 11.14 10.23 -7.97
C ALA A 211 9.80 10.85 -8.38
N TYR A 212 9.44 10.66 -9.64
CA TYR A 212 8.15 11.00 -10.21
C TYR A 212 7.25 9.77 -10.18
N LEU A 213 6.06 9.91 -9.60
CA LEU A 213 5.07 8.84 -9.47
C LEU A 213 3.75 9.36 -10.06
N PRO A 214 3.59 9.27 -11.40
CA PRO A 214 2.40 9.75 -12.08
C PRO A 214 1.20 8.82 -11.84
N ASP A 215 0.04 9.40 -11.59
CA ASP A 215 -1.24 8.73 -11.52
C ASP A 215 -2.27 9.54 -12.33
N PRO A 216 -2.91 8.97 -13.36
CA PRO A 216 -3.83 9.71 -14.23
C PRO A 216 -5.04 10.32 -13.50
N LEU A 217 -5.41 9.78 -12.34
CA LEU A 217 -6.60 10.20 -11.59
C LEU A 217 -6.28 11.18 -10.47
N THR A 218 -5.08 11.08 -9.88
CA THR A 218 -4.69 11.84 -8.69
C THR A 218 -3.50 12.79 -8.91
N GLY A 219 -2.93 12.79 -10.11
CA GLY A 219 -1.85 13.68 -10.54
C GLY A 219 -0.46 13.09 -10.30
N VAL A 220 0.57 13.94 -10.23
CA VAL A 220 1.96 13.46 -10.09
C VAL A 220 2.43 13.64 -8.64
N LYS A 221 2.80 12.53 -8.00
CA LYS A 221 3.44 12.53 -6.69
C LYS A 221 4.96 12.66 -6.86
N LEU A 222 5.53 13.70 -6.30
CA LEU A 222 6.97 13.95 -6.25
C LEU A 222 7.51 13.53 -4.90
N ARG A 223 8.36 12.50 -4.88
CA ARG A 223 8.93 11.95 -3.64
C ARG A 223 10.41 12.27 -3.55
N LEU A 224 10.81 12.90 -2.45
CA LEU A 224 12.22 13.02 -2.08
C LEU A 224 12.60 11.94 -1.08
N SER A 225 13.76 11.33 -1.30
CA SER A 225 14.34 10.31 -0.45
C SER A 225 15.76 10.70 -0.09
N LYS A 226 16.06 10.93 1.20
CA LYS A 226 17.44 11.16 1.68
C LYS A 226 17.97 9.89 2.34
N TYR A 227 19.11 9.41 1.86
CA TYR A 227 19.73 8.18 2.31
C TYR A 227 20.88 8.49 3.29
N GLY A 228 20.89 7.82 4.44
CA GLY A 228 21.90 8.01 5.48
C GLY A 228 21.67 9.25 6.36
N GLY A 229 22.59 9.47 7.29
CA GLY A 229 22.53 10.56 8.26
C GLY A 229 21.58 10.30 9.44
N ASN A 230 21.41 11.32 10.29
CA ASN A 230 20.44 11.28 11.38
C ASN A 230 19.03 11.69 10.87
N LEU A 231 17.98 11.03 11.36
CA LEU A 231 16.58 11.32 11.00
C LEU A 231 16.21 12.81 11.08
N ARG A 232 16.63 13.52 12.14
CA ARG A 232 16.31 14.95 12.31
C ARG A 232 16.96 15.82 11.24
N GLU A 233 18.22 15.55 10.93
CA GLU A 233 18.94 16.26 9.88
C GLU A 233 18.30 16.00 8.52
N SER A 234 17.94 14.74 8.26
CA SER A 234 17.29 14.35 7.01
C SER A 234 15.91 14.98 6.84
N GLU A 235 15.13 15.03 7.92
CA GLU A 235 13.87 15.75 7.95
C GLU A 235 14.04 17.26 7.67
N MET A 236 15.05 17.91 8.27
CA MET A 236 15.33 19.33 8.03
C MET A 236 15.73 19.59 6.57
N THR A 237 16.62 18.78 6.00
CA THR A 237 17.03 18.89 4.59
C THR A 237 15.82 18.77 3.67
N ILE A 238 15.02 17.72 3.83
CA ILE A 238 13.87 17.46 2.95
C ILE A 238 12.78 18.53 3.13
N LYS A 239 12.54 19.01 4.35
CA LYS A 239 11.60 20.13 4.58
C LYS A 239 12.04 21.41 3.87
N GLN A 240 13.33 21.73 3.86
CA GLN A 240 13.86 22.90 3.18
C GLN A 240 13.68 22.77 1.66
N LEU A 241 14.06 21.62 1.09
CA LEU A 241 13.88 21.32 -0.32
C LEU A 241 12.40 21.41 -0.76
N PHE A 242 11.47 20.91 0.05
CA PHE A 242 10.05 21.03 -0.28
C PHE A 242 9.50 22.45 -0.17
N ARG A 243 10.06 23.31 0.70
CA ARG A 243 9.67 24.74 0.72
C ARG A 243 10.04 25.42 -0.60
N GLU A 244 11.24 25.16 -1.10
CA GLU A 244 11.71 25.68 -2.40
C GLU A 244 10.85 25.15 -3.54
N LEU A 245 10.60 23.82 -3.56
CA LEU A 245 9.78 23.20 -4.58
C LEU A 245 8.34 23.73 -4.60
N LYS A 246 7.73 23.92 -3.42
CA LYS A 246 6.38 24.51 -3.32
C LYS A 246 6.33 25.96 -3.79
N ALA A 247 7.41 26.73 -3.62
CA ALA A 247 7.47 28.08 -4.15
C ALA A 247 7.48 28.11 -5.69
N ILE A 248 8.05 27.07 -6.33
CA ILE A 248 8.05 26.90 -7.79
C ILE A 248 6.67 26.43 -8.28
N LEU A 249 6.09 25.43 -7.61
CA LEU A 249 4.88 24.75 -8.07
C LEU A 249 3.56 25.45 -7.67
N GLY A 250 3.60 26.29 -6.63
CA GLY A 250 2.46 27.09 -6.19
C GLY A 250 1.19 26.27 -5.96
N SER A 251 0.08 26.70 -6.58
CA SER A 251 -1.24 26.08 -6.40
C SER A 251 -1.40 24.70 -7.04
N ALA A 252 -0.40 24.22 -7.78
CA ALA A 252 -0.44 22.86 -8.32
C ALA A 252 -0.31 21.81 -7.21
N VAL A 253 0.32 22.15 -6.08
CA VAL A 253 0.47 21.25 -4.93
C VAL A 253 -0.81 21.27 -4.11
N TYR A 254 -1.48 20.13 -3.98
CA TYR A 254 -2.71 20.03 -3.20
C TYR A 254 -2.55 19.24 -1.88
N GLY A 255 -1.54 18.38 -1.78
CA GLY A 255 -1.37 17.50 -0.61
C GLY A 255 0.05 17.00 -0.42
N GLU A 256 0.28 16.32 0.70
CA GLU A 256 1.56 15.70 1.08
C GLU A 256 1.39 14.22 1.42
N ASP A 257 2.43 13.42 1.19
CA ASP A 257 2.53 12.00 1.57
C ASP A 257 1.34 11.13 1.14
N ASP A 258 0.46 10.79 2.10
CA ASP A 258 -0.71 9.94 1.95
C ASP A 258 -2.01 10.75 1.85
N ASP A 259 -1.92 12.08 1.75
CA ASP A 259 -3.06 12.93 1.45
C ASP A 259 -3.72 12.47 0.14
N THR A 260 -5.04 12.43 0.19
CA THR A 260 -5.93 12.25 -0.96
C THR A 260 -6.74 13.52 -1.17
N LEU A 261 -7.27 13.73 -2.38
CA LEU A 261 -8.15 14.87 -2.67
C LEU A 261 -9.31 14.98 -1.66
N GLN A 262 -9.92 13.84 -1.30
CA GLN A 262 -11.01 13.78 -0.34
C GLN A 262 -10.57 14.11 1.10
N SER A 263 -9.36 13.72 1.52
CA SER A 263 -8.83 14.10 2.85
C SER A 263 -8.48 15.58 2.93
N VAL A 264 -7.93 16.15 1.86
CA VAL A 264 -7.62 17.59 1.78
C VAL A 264 -8.92 18.40 1.79
N LEU A 265 -9.94 17.95 1.05
CA LEU A 265 -11.26 18.56 1.05
C LEU A 265 -11.92 18.51 2.43
N TYR A 266 -11.86 17.37 3.13
CA TYR A 266 -12.35 17.23 4.49
C TYR A 266 -11.70 18.25 5.45
N ASN A 267 -10.37 18.32 5.44
CA ASN A 267 -9.63 19.24 6.30
C ASN A 267 -9.98 20.70 5.99
N PHE A 268 -10.07 21.04 4.70
CA PHE A 268 -10.44 22.39 4.26
C PHE A 268 -11.85 22.79 4.71
N LEU A 269 -12.86 21.95 4.46
CA LEU A 269 -14.25 22.25 4.81
C LEU A 269 -14.45 22.27 6.33
N SER A 270 -13.86 21.33 7.06
CA SER A 270 -13.92 21.26 8.52
C SER A 270 -13.31 22.50 9.16
N SER A 271 -12.14 22.96 8.69
CA SER A 271 -11.48 24.16 9.22
C SER A 271 -12.29 25.45 9.01
N LYS A 272 -13.20 25.47 8.04
CA LYS A 272 -14.04 26.61 7.71
C LYS A 272 -15.49 26.46 8.16
N SER A 273 -15.82 25.37 8.84
CA SER A 273 -17.20 24.99 9.20
C SER A 273 -18.16 25.12 8.00
N LYS A 274 -17.72 24.63 6.84
CA LYS A 274 -18.50 24.63 5.60
C LYS A 274 -19.03 23.23 5.31
N THR A 275 -20.17 23.19 4.64
CA THR A 275 -20.79 21.97 4.15
C THR A 275 -20.65 21.86 2.64
N LEU A 276 -20.90 20.66 2.12
CA LEU A 276 -20.82 20.31 0.71
C LEU A 276 -22.01 19.43 0.33
N SER A 277 -22.54 19.66 -0.87
CA SER A 277 -23.45 18.76 -1.58
C SER A 277 -22.96 18.55 -3.01
N THR A 278 -23.44 17.51 -3.68
CA THR A 278 -23.12 17.26 -5.11
C THR A 278 -24.36 17.08 -5.97
N ALA A 279 -24.25 17.49 -7.23
CA ALA A 279 -25.15 17.10 -8.31
C ALA A 279 -24.33 16.40 -9.40
N GLU A 280 -24.68 15.15 -9.71
CA GLU A 280 -23.92 14.28 -10.58
C GLU A 280 -24.75 13.85 -11.80
N SER A 281 -24.11 13.74 -12.96
CA SER A 281 -24.72 13.11 -14.16
C SER A 281 -23.81 11.97 -14.62
N CYS A 282 -22.86 12.21 -15.54
CA CYS A 282 -22.00 11.17 -16.11
C CYS A 282 -21.15 10.39 -15.09
N SER A 283 -20.87 10.98 -13.92
CA SER A 283 -20.13 10.31 -12.84
C SER A 283 -20.96 9.27 -12.07
N GLY A 284 -22.30 9.30 -12.18
CA GLY A 284 -23.17 8.26 -11.64
C GLY A 284 -23.10 8.06 -10.11
N GLY A 285 -22.70 9.07 -9.35
CA GLY A 285 -22.51 8.96 -7.89
C GLY A 285 -21.06 8.69 -7.46
N LYS A 286 -20.12 8.64 -8.42
CA LYS A 286 -18.71 8.38 -8.11
C LYS A 286 -18.08 9.51 -7.27
N ILE A 287 -18.49 10.76 -7.46
CA ILE A 287 -17.96 11.88 -6.66
C ILE A 287 -18.43 11.74 -5.22
N ALA A 288 -19.73 11.50 -5.01
CA ALA A 288 -20.31 11.21 -3.69
C ALA A 288 -19.57 10.04 -3.02
N SER A 289 -19.39 8.93 -3.74
CA SER A 289 -18.69 7.74 -3.24
C SER A 289 -17.25 8.03 -2.80
N ILE A 290 -16.50 8.85 -3.56
CA ILE A 290 -15.14 9.25 -3.21
C ILE A 290 -15.14 10.12 -1.95
N ILE A 291 -16.05 11.10 -1.86
CA ILE A 291 -16.18 11.99 -0.69
C ILE A 291 -16.50 11.17 0.57
N THR A 292 -17.46 10.24 0.48
CA THR A 292 -17.89 9.41 1.61
C THR A 292 -16.95 8.26 1.95
N SER A 293 -15.85 8.08 1.21
CA SER A 293 -14.82 7.09 1.54
C SER A 293 -13.98 7.50 2.77
N VAL A 294 -14.04 8.77 3.18
CA VAL A 294 -13.34 9.28 4.37
C VAL A 294 -14.23 9.16 5.60
N PRO A 295 -13.82 8.43 6.65
CA PRO A 295 -14.54 8.39 7.91
C PRO A 295 -14.80 9.81 8.46
N GLY A 296 -16.03 10.08 8.91
CA GLY A 296 -16.44 11.40 9.40
C GLY A 296 -16.97 12.35 8.33
N SER A 297 -17.09 11.91 7.07
CA SER A 297 -17.61 12.75 5.97
C SER A 297 -19.02 13.31 6.22
N SER A 298 -19.84 12.65 7.03
CA SER A 298 -21.18 13.12 7.42
C SER A 298 -21.17 14.46 8.16
N SER A 299 -20.03 14.89 8.70
CA SER A 299 -19.90 16.19 9.37
C SER A 299 -19.95 17.39 8.41
N TYR A 300 -19.63 17.19 7.13
CA TYR A 300 -19.59 18.26 6.13
C TYR A 300 -20.37 17.92 4.85
N TYR A 301 -20.47 16.65 4.46
CA TYR A 301 -21.16 16.24 3.26
C TYR A 301 -22.64 15.96 3.56
N LEU A 302 -23.52 16.83 3.07
CA LEU A 302 -24.97 16.77 3.32
C LEU A 302 -25.68 15.72 2.46
N GLY A 303 -25.03 15.28 1.37
CA GLY A 303 -25.59 14.35 0.40
C GLY A 303 -25.45 14.88 -1.02
N GLY A 304 -26.04 14.14 -1.96
CA GLY A 304 -25.99 14.52 -3.36
C GLY A 304 -27.06 13.81 -4.17
N LEU A 305 -27.25 14.29 -5.40
CA LEU A 305 -28.24 13.77 -6.33
C LEU A 305 -27.55 13.32 -7.62
N VAL A 306 -27.87 12.10 -8.06
CA VAL A 306 -27.53 11.63 -9.41
C VAL A 306 -28.67 11.98 -10.37
N ALA A 307 -28.58 13.15 -11.00
CA ALA A 307 -29.53 13.64 -11.99
C ALA A 307 -29.13 13.21 -13.40
N TYR A 308 -29.20 11.91 -13.70
CA TYR A 308 -28.74 11.35 -14.98
C TYR A 308 -29.63 11.78 -16.17
N GLY A 309 -30.96 11.71 -16.02
CA GLY A 309 -31.93 12.12 -17.03
C GLY A 309 -32.30 13.60 -16.98
N TYR A 310 -32.88 14.12 -18.07
CA TYR A 310 -33.36 15.52 -18.15
C TYR A 310 -34.43 15.83 -17.08
N PRO A 311 -35.46 14.98 -16.84
CA PRO A 311 -36.43 15.23 -15.77
C PRO A 311 -35.79 15.36 -14.39
N ALA A 312 -34.77 14.54 -14.09
CA ALA A 312 -34.09 14.65 -12.81
C ALA A 312 -33.32 15.97 -12.64
N LYS A 313 -32.81 16.55 -13.74
CA LYS A 313 -32.15 17.87 -13.73
C LYS A 313 -33.17 19.00 -13.53
N THR A 314 -34.33 18.92 -14.17
CA THR A 314 -35.38 19.95 -14.03
C THR A 314 -36.07 19.87 -12.68
N ASP A 315 -36.53 18.68 -12.29
CA ASP A 315 -37.49 18.50 -11.20
C ASP A 315 -36.82 18.60 -9.82
N PHE A 316 -35.59 18.08 -9.70
CA PHE A 316 -34.89 18.03 -8.41
C PHE A 316 -33.79 19.10 -8.26
N LEU A 317 -33.18 19.56 -9.37
CA LEU A 317 -32.14 20.61 -9.33
C LEU A 317 -32.63 21.96 -9.84
N GLY A 318 -33.84 22.05 -10.39
CA GLY A 318 -34.39 23.30 -10.91
C GLY A 318 -33.61 23.85 -12.10
N VAL A 319 -32.98 22.98 -12.90
CA VAL A 319 -32.34 23.40 -14.17
C VAL A 319 -33.43 23.83 -15.14
N ASP A 320 -33.32 25.02 -15.70
CA ASP A 320 -34.29 25.54 -16.66
C ASP A 320 -34.30 24.68 -17.93
N SER A 321 -35.49 24.29 -18.40
CA SER A 321 -35.66 23.51 -19.63
C SER A 321 -35.06 24.20 -20.86
N SER A 322 -35.03 25.53 -20.89
CA SER A 322 -34.39 26.31 -21.95
C SER A 322 -32.90 25.99 -22.07
N ILE A 323 -32.17 25.88 -20.95
CA ILE A 323 -30.75 25.50 -20.92
C ILE A 323 -30.54 24.14 -21.57
N LEU A 324 -31.40 23.17 -21.24
CA LEU A 324 -31.32 21.82 -21.79
C LEU A 324 -31.68 21.77 -23.28
N SER A 325 -32.59 22.63 -23.75
CA SER A 325 -32.96 22.71 -25.17
C SER A 325 -31.94 23.45 -26.03
N GLU A 326 -31.31 24.51 -25.52
CA GLU A 326 -30.41 25.38 -26.27
C GLU A 326 -28.96 24.88 -26.24
N PHE A 327 -28.48 24.47 -25.06
CA PHE A 327 -27.08 24.07 -24.86
C PHE A 327 -26.90 22.56 -24.65
N GLY A 328 -27.97 21.83 -24.31
CA GLY A 328 -27.91 20.42 -23.98
C GLY A 328 -27.29 20.12 -22.61
N ALA A 329 -27.30 18.85 -22.20
CA ALA A 329 -26.76 18.42 -20.90
C ALA A 329 -25.22 18.41 -20.82
N VAL A 330 -24.51 18.41 -21.96
CA VAL A 330 -23.05 18.49 -22.02
C VAL A 330 -22.65 19.94 -22.31
N SER A 331 -22.90 20.81 -21.33
CA SER A 331 -22.67 22.24 -21.45
C SER A 331 -22.21 22.86 -20.13
N LYS A 332 -21.53 24.00 -20.22
CA LYS A 332 -21.09 24.77 -19.06
C LYS A 332 -22.30 25.31 -18.29
N GLU A 333 -23.33 25.71 -19.02
CA GLU A 333 -24.58 26.26 -18.53
C GLU A 333 -25.32 25.22 -17.68
N CYS A 334 -25.45 23.99 -18.18
CA CYS A 334 -26.11 22.91 -17.44
C CYS A 334 -25.37 22.57 -16.14
N VAL A 335 -24.04 22.45 -16.16
CA VAL A 335 -23.28 22.07 -14.95
C VAL A 335 -23.31 23.17 -13.88
N ILE A 336 -23.29 24.44 -14.27
CA ILE A 336 -23.44 25.57 -13.33
C ILE A 336 -24.84 25.55 -12.70
N ALA A 337 -25.89 25.36 -13.52
CA ALA A 337 -27.26 25.31 -13.03
C ALA A 337 -27.48 24.12 -12.06
N MET A 338 -26.93 22.94 -12.39
CA MET A 338 -26.97 21.77 -11.51
C MET A 338 -26.29 22.03 -10.17
N ALA A 339 -25.10 22.65 -10.18
CA ALA A 339 -24.35 22.97 -8.96
C ALA A 339 -25.09 24.00 -8.07
N GLN A 340 -25.69 25.01 -8.69
CA GLN A 340 -26.55 25.98 -7.97
C GLN A 340 -27.80 25.32 -7.40
N GLY A 341 -28.40 24.39 -8.15
CA GLY A 341 -29.54 23.58 -7.71
C GLY A 341 -29.24 22.78 -6.45
N SER A 342 -28.07 22.14 -6.39
CA SER A 342 -27.67 21.35 -5.21
C SER A 342 -27.34 22.18 -3.96
N MET A 343 -27.18 23.51 -4.09
CA MET A 343 -26.91 24.41 -2.95
C MET A 343 -28.18 24.90 -2.23
N ARG A 344 -29.37 24.69 -2.81
CA ARG A 344 -30.66 25.14 -2.25
C ARG A 344 -31.15 24.21 -1.15
#